data_AF-A0A2V5TN81-F1
#
_entry.id   AF-A0A2V5TN81-F1
#
_cell.length_a   1.000
_cell.length_b   1.000
_cell.length_c   1.000
_cell.angle_alpha   90.00
_cell.angle_beta   90.00
_cell.angle_gamma   90.00
#
_symmetry.space_group_name_H-M   'P 1'
#
loop_
_entity.id
_entity.type
_entity.pdbx_description
1 polymer ?
#
loop_
_entity_poly.entity_id
_entity_poly.type
_entity_poly.pdbx_seq_one_letter_code
_entity_poly.pdbx_strand_id
1 'polypeptide(L)'
;MGKTTSVRMARPGRSSLNGNELDAKRLLTALVAFKRGDFSARLPDDWTGVAGKIADAFNELIRTNKRMTHELERIRRVVGKEGRITQRASLGDVSDSWARAIGSINDLIGDLVHPTSEMARVIGAVAKGNFSNTMATEIE
;
A
#
# COMPACT_ATOMS: atom_id res chain seq x y z
N MET A 1 -46.16 -18.21 -61.53
CA MET A 1 -46.36 -17.24 -60.42
C MET A 1 -46.29 -18.00 -59.10
N GLY A 2 -45.21 -17.85 -58.33
CA GLY A 2 -45.09 -18.42 -56.99
C GLY A 2 -43.94 -17.71 -56.28
N LYS A 3 -44.25 -16.65 -55.52
CA LYS A 3 -43.25 -15.86 -54.79
C LYS A 3 -42.95 -16.57 -53.47
N THR A 4 -41.77 -17.18 -53.38
CA THR A 4 -41.19 -17.64 -52.12
C THR A 4 -40.70 -16.43 -51.33
N THR A 5 -41.44 -16.03 -50.30
CA THR A 5 -41.01 -14.99 -49.35
C THR A 5 -40.08 -15.62 -48.32
N SER A 6 -38.78 -15.42 -48.48
CA SER A 6 -37.77 -15.76 -47.48
C SER A 6 -37.83 -14.75 -46.32
N VAL A 7 -38.34 -15.17 -45.18
CA VAL A 7 -38.29 -14.39 -43.93
C VAL A 7 -36.86 -14.46 -43.41
N ARG A 8 -36.12 -13.37 -43.57
CA ARG A 8 -34.76 -13.21 -43.07
C ARG A 8 -34.79 -13.03 -41.56
N MET A 9 -34.53 -14.11 -40.82
CA MET A 9 -34.32 -14.08 -39.36
C MET A 9 -33.14 -13.16 -39.04
N ALA A 10 -33.44 -12.00 -38.44
CA ALA A 10 -32.44 -11.11 -37.89
C ALA A 10 -31.77 -11.78 -36.69
N ARG A 11 -30.45 -11.97 -36.76
CA ARG A 11 -29.62 -12.36 -35.60
C ARG A 11 -29.75 -11.26 -34.54
N PRO A 12 -29.98 -11.57 -33.25
CA PRO A 12 -29.89 -10.55 -32.21
C PRO A 12 -28.44 -10.07 -32.18
N GLY A 13 -28.25 -8.80 -32.50
CA GLY A 13 -26.95 -8.14 -32.36
C GLY A 13 -26.51 -8.29 -30.91
N ARG A 14 -25.29 -8.81 -30.71
CA ARG A 14 -24.58 -8.63 -29.43
C ARG A 14 -24.59 -7.14 -29.16
N SER A 15 -25.29 -6.72 -28.12
CA SER A 15 -25.20 -5.37 -27.59
C SER A 15 -23.72 -5.09 -27.37
N SER A 16 -23.21 -4.11 -28.10
CA SER A 16 -21.95 -3.45 -27.77
C SER A 16 -22.03 -3.12 -26.28
N LEU A 17 -21.16 -3.74 -25.49
CA LEU A 17 -21.05 -3.48 -24.05
C LEU A 17 -20.75 -1.99 -23.92
N ASN A 18 -21.74 -1.23 -23.49
CA ASN A 18 -21.56 0.18 -23.20
C ASN A 18 -20.53 0.26 -22.08
N GLY A 19 -19.36 0.86 -22.33
CA GLY A 19 -18.33 1.12 -21.32
C GLY A 19 -18.81 1.94 -20.10
N ASN A 20 -20.08 2.35 -20.07
CA ASN A 20 -20.71 3.09 -18.98
C ASN A 20 -21.33 2.22 -17.88
N GLU A 21 -21.48 0.91 -18.04
CA GLU A 21 -22.17 0.08 -17.04
C GLU A 21 -21.18 -0.57 -16.06
N LEU A 22 -21.35 -0.28 -14.77
CA LEU A 22 -20.58 -0.88 -13.69
C LEU A 22 -20.87 -2.37 -13.59
N ASP A 23 -19.87 -3.22 -13.85
CA ASP A 23 -19.95 -4.64 -13.53
C ASP A 23 -19.71 -4.85 -12.03
N ALA A 24 -20.80 -4.94 -11.27
CA ALA A 24 -20.77 -5.14 -9.83
C ALA A 24 -20.09 -6.45 -9.41
N LYS A 25 -20.17 -7.52 -10.24
CA LYS A 25 -19.48 -8.79 -9.93
C LYS A 25 -17.98 -8.61 -10.02
N ARG A 26 -17.51 -7.91 -11.06
CA ARG A 26 -16.09 -7.62 -11.24
C ARG A 26 -15.55 -6.72 -10.13
N LEU A 27 -16.31 -5.69 -9.74
CA LEU A 27 -15.98 -4.86 -8.58
C LEU A 27 -15.88 -5.69 -7.30
N LEU A 28 -16.86 -6.56 -7.04
CA LEU A 28 -16.86 -7.42 -5.86
C LEU A 28 -15.64 -8.35 -5.85
N THR A 29 -15.31 -8.98 -6.98
CA THR A 29 -14.11 -9.83 -7.09
C THR A 29 -12.84 -9.05 -6.75
N ALA A 30 -12.71 -7.83 -7.27
CA ALA A 30 -11.55 -6.98 -7.01
C ALA A 30 -11.48 -6.56 -5.52
N LEU A 31 -12.61 -6.21 -4.90
CA LEU A 31 -12.68 -5.88 -3.48
C LEU A 31 -12.35 -7.07 -2.58
N VAL A 32 -12.78 -8.28 -2.94
CA VAL A 32 -12.45 -9.52 -2.20
C VAL A 32 -10.96 -9.83 -2.30
N ALA A 33 -10.35 -9.65 -3.49
CA ALA A 33 -8.91 -9.78 -3.65
C ALA A 33 -8.15 -8.77 -2.78
N PHE A 34 -8.54 -7.49 -2.85
CA PHE A 34 -7.96 -6.42 -2.03
C PHE A 34 -8.07 -6.72 -0.53
N LYS A 35 -9.25 -7.16 -0.05
CA LYS A 35 -9.49 -7.56 1.35
C LYS A 35 -8.52 -8.65 1.83
N ARG A 36 -8.09 -9.55 0.93
CA ARG A 36 -7.13 -10.62 1.22
C ARG A 36 -5.66 -10.17 1.12
N GLY A 37 -5.42 -8.89 0.84
CA GLY A 37 -4.07 -8.35 0.64
C GLY A 37 -3.51 -8.56 -0.77
N ASP A 38 -4.34 -8.98 -1.74
CA ASP A 38 -3.89 -9.09 -3.13
C ASP A 38 -3.92 -7.72 -3.82
N PHE A 39 -2.76 -7.05 -3.83
CA PHE A 39 -2.57 -5.76 -4.49
C PHE A 39 -2.18 -5.88 -5.98
N SER A 40 -2.33 -7.06 -6.59
CA SER A 40 -2.20 -7.27 -8.04
C SER A 40 -3.52 -7.10 -8.79
N ALA A 41 -4.67 -7.20 -8.10
CA ALA A 41 -5.99 -7.03 -8.68
C ALA A 41 -6.18 -5.64 -9.32
N ARG A 42 -6.84 -5.57 -10.48
CA ARG A 42 -7.14 -4.32 -11.18
C ARG A 42 -8.57 -4.31 -11.71
N LEU A 43 -9.19 -3.14 -11.69
CA LEU A 43 -10.40 -2.87 -12.46
C LEU A 43 -10.05 -2.38 -13.87
N PRO A 44 -10.94 -2.59 -14.86
CA PRO A 44 -10.70 -2.19 -16.24
C PRO A 44 -10.50 -0.70 -16.41
N ASP A 45 -9.67 -0.33 -17.38
CA ASP A 45 -9.43 1.05 -17.82
C ASP A 45 -10.38 1.49 -18.94
N ASP A 46 -11.12 0.55 -19.55
CA ASP A 46 -12.12 0.82 -20.58
C ASP A 46 -13.49 1.24 -20.02
N TRP A 47 -13.64 1.26 -18.70
CA TRP A 47 -14.83 1.81 -18.03
C TRP A 47 -14.85 3.33 -18.12
N THR A 48 -16.01 3.88 -18.43
CA THR A 48 -16.24 5.33 -18.60
C THR A 48 -17.24 5.85 -17.57
N GLY A 49 -17.35 7.17 -17.47
CA GLY A 49 -18.29 7.81 -16.53
C GLY A 49 -17.95 7.52 -15.06
N VAL A 50 -18.98 7.25 -14.24
CA VAL A 50 -18.80 6.94 -12.81
C VAL A 50 -18.09 5.60 -12.62
N ALA A 51 -18.37 4.60 -13.46
CA ALA A 51 -17.70 3.30 -13.41
C ALA A 51 -16.18 3.46 -13.61
N GLY A 52 -15.76 4.26 -14.60
CA GLY A 52 -14.35 4.58 -14.82
C GLY A 52 -13.70 5.27 -13.61
N LYS A 53 -14.37 6.28 -13.04
CA LYS A 53 -13.87 6.97 -11.83
C LYS A 53 -13.70 6.02 -10.64
N ILE A 54 -14.61 5.05 -10.47
CA ILE A 54 -14.49 4.01 -9.45
C ILE A 54 -13.27 3.12 -9.74
N ALA A 55 -13.08 2.70 -10.99
CA ALA A 55 -11.94 1.89 -11.40
C ALA A 55 -10.61 2.60 -11.14
N ASP A 56 -10.50 3.87 -11.51
CA ASP A 56 -9.31 4.69 -11.28
C ASP A 56 -8.99 4.84 -9.79
N ALA A 57 -9.98 5.23 -8.98
CA ALA A 57 -9.81 5.40 -7.55
C ALA A 57 -9.42 4.10 -6.84
N PHE A 58 -10.05 2.98 -7.21
CA PHE A 58 -9.72 1.67 -6.68
C PHE A 58 -8.30 1.23 -7.08
N ASN A 59 -7.94 1.39 -8.36
CA ASN A 59 -6.63 1.05 -8.86
C ASN A 59 -5.53 1.88 -8.19
N GLU A 60 -5.82 3.15 -7.87
CA GLU A 60 -4.94 4.01 -7.09
C GLU A 60 -4.79 3.57 -5.64
N LEU A 61 -5.90 3.24 -4.97
CA LEU A 61 -5.89 2.69 -3.62
C LEU A 61 -5.01 1.43 -3.53
N ILE A 62 -5.13 0.53 -4.50
CA ILE A 62 -4.31 -0.68 -4.59
C ILE A 62 -2.83 -0.33 -4.82
N ARG A 63 -2.53 0.62 -5.71
CA ARG A 63 -1.15 1.06 -5.96
C ARG A 63 -0.51 1.61 -4.68
N THR A 64 -1.23 2.43 -3.92
CA THR A 64 -0.74 3.00 -2.65
C THR A 64 -0.49 1.91 -1.60
N ASN A 65 -1.41 0.96 -1.43
CA ASN A 65 -1.21 -0.18 -0.53
C ASN A 65 0.00 -1.03 -0.92
N LYS A 66 0.18 -1.32 -2.22
CA LYS A 66 1.36 -2.05 -2.71
C LYS A 66 2.67 -1.32 -2.40
N ARG A 67 2.71 0.01 -2.60
CA ARG A 67 3.89 0.82 -2.25
C ARG A 67 4.16 0.77 -0.74
N MET A 68 3.12 0.84 0.11
CA MET A 68 3.29 0.77 1.55
C MET A 68 3.88 -0.56 1.99
N THR A 69 3.39 -1.68 1.46
CA THR A 69 3.95 -3.01 1.78
C THR A 69 5.42 -3.10 1.39
N HIS A 70 5.79 -2.69 0.17
CA HIS A 70 7.18 -2.68 -0.25
C HIS A 70 8.06 -1.79 0.64
N GLU A 71 7.53 -0.65 1.08
CA GLU A 71 8.27 0.25 1.94
C GLU A 71 8.50 -0.32 3.34
N LEU A 72 7.48 -0.98 3.91
CA LEU A 72 7.62 -1.70 5.18
C LEU A 72 8.65 -2.82 5.09
N GLU A 73 8.66 -3.57 3.99
CA GLU A 73 9.68 -4.60 3.73
C GLU A 73 11.08 -4.00 3.62
N ARG A 74 11.21 -2.86 2.94
CA ARG A 74 12.48 -2.12 2.82
C ARG A 74 12.97 -1.69 4.20
N ILE A 75 12.12 -1.07 5.01
CA ILE A 75 12.48 -0.58 6.35
C ILE A 75 12.84 -1.74 7.28
N ARG A 76 12.07 -2.83 7.28
CA ARG A 76 12.41 -4.05 8.02
C ARG A 76 13.83 -4.53 7.69
N ARG A 77 14.22 -4.50 6.41
CA ARG A 77 15.57 -4.89 5.99
C ARG A 77 16.61 -3.85 6.41
N VAL A 78 16.41 -2.60 6.04
CA VAL A 78 17.40 -1.53 6.15
C VAL A 78 17.64 -1.10 7.59
N VAL A 79 16.58 -0.84 8.35
CA VAL A 79 16.68 -0.46 9.74
C VAL A 79 16.82 -1.71 10.62
N GLY A 80 15.95 -2.70 10.42
CA GLY A 80 15.88 -3.86 11.30
C GLY A 80 17.01 -4.88 11.15
N LYS A 81 17.44 -5.20 9.92
CA LYS A 81 18.50 -6.22 9.71
C LYS A 81 19.88 -5.62 9.51
N GLU A 82 19.97 -4.51 8.77
CA GLU A 82 21.24 -3.87 8.42
C GLU A 82 21.65 -2.80 9.44
N GLY A 83 20.79 -2.47 10.41
CA GLY A 83 21.08 -1.51 11.48
C GLY A 83 21.21 -0.07 11.02
N ARG A 84 20.74 0.28 9.81
CA ARG A 84 20.82 1.64 9.26
C ARG A 84 19.71 2.53 9.82
N ILE A 85 19.79 2.80 11.12
CA ILE A 85 18.78 3.49 11.92
C ILE A 85 18.51 4.96 11.54
N THR A 86 19.36 5.57 10.72
CA THR A 86 19.13 6.92 10.18
C THR A 86 18.15 6.94 9.01
N GLN A 87 17.86 5.77 8.42
CA GLN A 87 16.92 5.63 7.31
C GLN A 87 15.48 5.74 7.78
N ARG A 88 14.66 6.45 6.99
CA ARG A 88 13.26 6.74 7.29
C ARG A 88 12.34 6.16 6.23
N ALA A 89 11.13 5.82 6.64
CA ALA A 89 10.05 5.37 5.78
C ALA A 89 9.48 6.55 4.97
N SER A 90 9.13 6.32 3.71
CA SER A 90 8.44 7.28 2.84
C SER A 90 7.51 6.58 1.86
N LEU A 91 6.32 7.14 1.65
CA LEU A 91 5.31 6.62 0.70
C LEU A 91 5.13 7.53 -0.53
N GLY A 92 6.00 8.52 -0.69
CA GLY A 92 5.87 9.60 -1.67
C GLY A 92 4.80 10.62 -1.26
N ASP A 93 4.16 11.24 -2.26
CA ASP A 93 3.12 12.24 -2.04
C ASP A 93 1.82 11.57 -1.57
N VAL A 94 1.66 11.45 -0.25
CA VAL A 94 0.44 10.98 0.41
C VAL A 94 0.00 11.97 1.49
N SER A 95 -1.31 12.10 1.68
CA SER A 95 -1.91 13.03 2.63
C SER A 95 -2.58 12.33 3.81
N ASP A 96 -2.92 13.12 4.82
CA ASP A 96 -3.77 12.72 5.95
C ASP A 96 -3.28 11.46 6.69
N SER A 97 -4.13 10.45 6.80
CA SER A 97 -3.87 9.23 7.56
C SER A 97 -2.68 8.45 7.01
N TRP A 98 -2.40 8.53 5.71
CA TRP A 98 -1.23 7.87 5.13
C TRP A 98 0.07 8.55 5.58
N ALA A 99 0.11 9.88 5.58
CA ALA A 99 1.25 10.63 6.08
C ALA A 99 1.47 10.37 7.57
N ARG A 100 0.38 10.34 8.37
CA ARG A 100 0.45 9.98 9.79
C ARG A 100 0.98 8.57 10.03
N ALA A 101 0.53 7.57 9.24
CA ALA A 101 1.00 6.19 9.39
C ALA A 101 2.52 6.08 9.15
N ILE A 102 3.04 6.77 8.13
CA ILE A 102 4.48 6.83 7.87
C ILE A 102 5.22 7.60 8.98
N GLY A 103 4.62 8.69 9.48
CA GLY A 103 5.10 9.42 10.65
C GLY A 103 5.29 8.50 11.87
N SER A 104 4.26 7.75 12.25
CA SER A 104 4.32 6.82 13.39
C SER A 104 5.39 5.74 13.24
N ILE A 105 5.64 5.25 12.02
CA ILE A 105 6.74 4.30 11.76
C ILE A 105 8.10 4.99 11.98
N ASN A 106 8.23 6.24 11.53
CA ASN A 106 9.46 7.00 11.71
C ASN A 106 9.70 7.37 13.18
N ASP A 107 8.66 7.69 13.93
CA ASP A 107 8.74 7.95 15.36
C ASP A 107 9.22 6.68 16.10
N LEU A 108 8.61 5.53 15.80
CA LEU A 108 9.04 4.23 16.36
C LEU A 108 10.50 3.91 16.04
N ILE A 109 10.98 4.21 14.82
CA ILE A 109 12.41 4.07 14.48
C ILE A 109 13.25 4.97 15.38
N GLY A 110 12.83 6.21 15.62
CA GLY A 110 13.52 7.15 16.52
C GLY A 110 13.59 6.65 17.97
N ASP A 111 12.47 6.14 18.48
CA ASP A 111 12.35 5.67 19.87
C ASP A 111 13.26 4.46 20.14
N LEU A 112 13.52 3.62 19.13
CA LEU A 112 14.44 2.48 19.26
C LEU A 112 15.94 2.88 19.22
N VAL A 113 16.26 4.04 18.63
CA VAL A 113 17.65 4.50 18.50
C VAL A 113 18.21 5.03 19.80
N HIS A 114 17.42 5.83 20.52
CA HIS A 114 17.90 6.56 21.69
C HIS A 114 18.46 5.62 22.78
N PRO A 115 17.75 4.56 23.22
CA PRO A 115 18.25 3.65 24.25
C PRO A 115 19.50 2.87 23.80
N THR A 116 19.52 2.43 22.53
CA THR A 116 20.62 1.63 21.98
C THR A 116 21.92 2.45 21.91
N SER A 117 21.82 3.72 21.52
CA SER A 117 22.98 4.63 21.46
C SER A 117 23.54 4.93 22.85
N GLU A 118 22.66 5.10 23.84
CA GLU A 118 23.05 5.36 25.21
C GLU A 118 23.71 4.14 25.86
N MET A 119 23.20 2.94 25.60
CA MET A 119 23.86 1.68 26.00
C MET A 119 25.27 1.58 25.41
N ALA A 120 25.44 1.86 24.11
CA ALA A 120 26.75 1.81 23.46
C ALA A 120 27.74 2.83 24.08
N ARG A 121 27.26 4.04 24.41
CA ARG A 121 28.05 5.07 25.10
C ARG A 121 28.52 4.60 26.47
N VAL A 122 27.61 4.06 27.28
CA VAL A 122 27.91 3.57 28.64
C VAL A 122 28.86 2.39 28.61
N ILE A 123 28.65 1.39 27.74
CA ILE A 123 29.57 0.26 27.55
C ILE A 123 30.96 0.76 27.16
N GLY A 124 31.04 1.73 26.24
CA GLY A 124 32.31 2.34 25.84
C GLY A 124 33.02 3.09 26.97
N ALA A 125 32.26 3.74 27.86
CA ALA A 125 32.82 4.39 29.05
C ALA A 125 33.35 3.38 30.08
N VAL A 126 32.58 2.31 30.32
CA VAL A 126 32.97 1.20 31.21
C VAL A 126 34.24 0.51 30.70
N ALA A 127 34.33 0.24 29.40
CA ALA A 127 35.54 -0.35 28.78
C ALA A 127 36.78 0.53 28.94
N LYS A 128 36.62 1.85 29.12
CA LYS A 128 37.69 2.81 29.39
C LYS A 128 37.94 3.03 30.89
N GLY A 129 37.27 2.26 31.77
CA GLY A 129 37.38 2.37 33.22
C GLY A 129 36.65 3.59 33.82
N ASN A 130 35.77 4.24 33.06
CA ASN A 130 34.98 5.38 33.53
C ASN A 130 33.58 4.89 33.96
N PHE A 131 33.38 4.74 35.26
CA PHE A 131 32.13 4.29 35.88
C PHE A 131 31.18 5.43 36.26
N SER A 132 31.56 6.69 36.01
CA SER A 132 30.74 7.86 36.32
C SER A 132 29.55 8.03 35.39
N ASN A 133 29.49 7.28 34.28
CA ASN A 133 28.39 7.29 33.33
C ASN A 133 27.41 6.16 33.67
N THR A 134 26.37 6.47 34.43
CA THR A 134 25.25 5.57 34.70
C THR A 134 24.11 5.78 33.70
N MET A 135 23.40 4.71 33.34
CA MET A 135 22.15 4.80 32.60
C MET A 135 21.02 5.23 33.55
N ALA A 136 20.13 6.11 33.10
CA ALA A 136 18.86 6.33 33.78
C ALA A 136 18.08 5.01 33.77
N THR A 137 17.67 4.54 34.95
CA THR A 137 16.96 3.26 35.12
C THR A 137 15.47 3.35 34.84
N GLU A 138 14.95 4.56 34.61
CA GLU A 138 13.55 4.83 34.32
C GLU A 138 13.44 5.56 32.98
N ILE A 139 12.54 5.06 32.14
CA ILE A 139 12.07 5.72 30.93
C ILE A 139 10.67 6.21 31.30
N GLU A 140 10.49 7.53 31.51
CA GLU A 140 9.16 8.14 31.64
C GLU A 140 8.41 8.11 30.30
#